data_AF-A0A382YC39-F1
#
_entry.id   AF-A0A382YC39-F1
#
_cell.length_a   1.000
_cell.length_b   1.000
_cell.length_c   1.000
_cell.angle_alpha   90.00
_cell.angle_beta   90.00
_cell.angle_gamma   90.00
#
_symmetry.space_group_name_H-M   'P 1'
#
loop_
_entity.id
_entity.type
_entity.pdbx_description
1 polymer ?
#
loop_
_entity_poly.entity_id
_entity_poly.type
_entity_poly.pdbx_seq_one_letter_code
_entity_poly.pdbx_strand_id
1 'polypeptide(L)'
;LRAEVDQLTSIGVAARDEFLHIIDKLPLAYNDVTAIYRSVEKKSPGNGGIFSIFVSDLCKGCGECVQVCGDHDALRMTQETPELNADLTTAQVFSRLLPDTNQKFLGLYQDESPEASREAALRNHLMVRRNYEALVSGDGACAGCGEKSVLRAAASVTEAYMRPMYHKKAARLREKASGLEESGVTRLEALKTLNEEEYNWFKRSVAHVVMGLGGENDEDTTHRLDQHGEISDLEIIDALVAVLRQDAFNHRDLQAIDGRMANG
;
A
#
# COMPACT_ATOMS: atom_id res chain seq x y z
N LEU A 1 -11.27 -3.96 -33.35
CA LEU A 1 -11.94 -3.50 -32.11
C LEU A 1 -13.31 -2.88 -32.39
N ARG A 2 -13.41 -1.77 -33.15
CA ARG A 2 -14.72 -1.13 -33.46
C ARG A 2 -15.80 -2.13 -33.91
N ALA A 3 -15.49 -2.98 -34.88
CA ALA A 3 -16.42 -4.02 -35.35
C ALA A 3 -16.85 -5.03 -34.28
N GLU A 4 -16.03 -5.30 -33.26
CA GLU A 4 -16.39 -6.17 -32.12
C GLU A 4 -17.27 -5.41 -31.13
N VAL A 5 -16.92 -4.16 -30.84
CA VAL A 5 -17.69 -3.29 -29.94
C VAL A 5 -19.09 -3.02 -30.51
N ASP A 6 -19.21 -2.80 -31.82
CA ASP A 6 -20.50 -2.56 -32.49
C ASP A 6 -21.48 -3.74 -32.41
N GLN A 7 -20.98 -4.96 -32.17
CA GLN A 7 -21.84 -6.14 -31.93
C GLN A 7 -22.54 -6.10 -30.55
N LEU A 8 -22.07 -5.26 -29.63
CA LEU A 8 -22.66 -5.06 -28.29
C LEU A 8 -23.90 -4.15 -28.39
N THR A 9 -24.93 -4.65 -29.07
CA THR A 9 -26.18 -3.93 -29.38
C THR A 9 -27.02 -3.60 -28.14
N SER A 10 -26.78 -4.27 -27.01
CA SER A 10 -27.40 -3.96 -25.71
C SER A 10 -26.86 -2.68 -25.05
N ILE A 11 -25.71 -2.16 -25.50
CA ILE A 11 -25.12 -0.92 -25.02
C ILE A 11 -25.51 0.23 -25.96
N GLY A 12 -25.73 1.44 -25.44
CA GLY A 12 -26.05 2.60 -26.27
C GLY A 12 -24.91 2.97 -27.23
N VAL A 13 -25.25 3.49 -28.42
CA VAL A 13 -24.26 3.90 -29.44
C VAL A 13 -23.24 4.88 -28.86
N ALA A 14 -23.72 5.91 -28.14
CA ALA A 14 -22.87 6.91 -27.51
C ALA A 14 -21.84 6.30 -26.54
N ALA A 15 -22.24 5.37 -25.68
CA ALA A 15 -21.34 4.72 -24.73
C ALA A 15 -20.28 3.85 -25.43
N ARG A 16 -20.64 3.20 -26.55
CA ARG A 16 -19.68 2.45 -27.36
C ARG A 16 -18.65 3.37 -28.03
N ASP A 17 -19.10 4.51 -28.53
CA ASP A 17 -18.21 5.51 -29.13
C ASP A 17 -17.28 6.15 -28.10
N GLU A 18 -17.80 6.49 -26.92
CA GLU A 18 -16.99 6.97 -25.78
C GLU A 18 -15.94 5.94 -25.36
N PHE A 19 -16.32 4.66 -25.25
CA PHE A 19 -15.37 3.58 -24.94
C PHE A 19 -14.26 3.50 -25.98
N LEU A 20 -14.60 3.51 -27.27
CA LEU A 20 -13.60 3.47 -28.34
C LEU A 20 -12.69 4.70 -28.32
N HIS A 21 -13.25 5.88 -28.04
CA HIS A 21 -12.45 7.10 -27.91
C HIS A 21 -11.44 7.02 -26.75
N ILE A 22 -11.82 6.42 -25.62
CA ILE A 22 -10.91 6.16 -24.51
C ILE A 22 -9.81 5.19 -24.95
N ILE A 23 -10.17 4.06 -25.57
CA ILE A 23 -9.19 3.04 -25.99
C ILE A 23 -8.18 3.62 -26.99
N ASP A 24 -8.62 4.47 -27.92
CA ASP A 24 -7.75 5.11 -28.92
C ASP A 24 -6.69 6.03 -28.28
N LYS A 25 -6.91 6.49 -27.04
CA LYS A 25 -5.95 7.32 -26.29
C LYS A 25 -4.96 6.52 -25.45
N LEU A 26 -5.20 5.24 -25.22
CA LEU A 26 -4.41 4.44 -24.28
C LEU A 26 -3.29 3.67 -25.00
N PRO A 27 -2.05 3.67 -24.46
CA PRO A 27 -0.95 2.88 -25.00
C PRO A 27 -1.08 1.41 -24.60
N LEU A 28 -2.04 0.69 -25.20
CA LEU A 28 -2.36 -0.70 -24.86
C LEU A 28 -1.56 -1.68 -25.73
N ALA A 29 -0.80 -2.57 -25.09
CA ALA A 29 -0.08 -3.66 -25.73
C ALA A 29 -0.65 -5.02 -25.31
N TYR A 30 -1.01 -5.83 -26.31
CA TYR A 30 -1.51 -7.20 -26.13
C TYR A 30 -0.83 -8.23 -27.05
N ASN A 31 -0.26 -7.79 -28.18
CA ASN A 31 0.37 -8.69 -29.15
C ASN A 31 1.69 -9.28 -28.65
N ASP A 32 2.64 -8.44 -28.22
CA ASP A 32 4.01 -8.86 -27.85
C ASP A 32 4.22 -9.06 -26.34
N VAL A 33 3.15 -9.34 -25.62
CA VAL A 33 3.16 -9.61 -24.17
C VAL A 33 2.71 -11.03 -23.88
N THR A 34 3.51 -12.00 -24.32
CA THR A 34 3.16 -13.43 -24.34
C THR A 34 2.73 -14.00 -22.99
N ALA A 35 3.41 -13.60 -21.90
CA ALA A 35 3.12 -14.09 -20.55
C ALA A 35 1.91 -13.42 -19.90
N ILE A 36 1.50 -12.24 -20.38
CA ILE A 36 0.43 -11.44 -19.80
C ILE A 36 -0.88 -11.64 -20.57
N TYR A 37 -0.83 -11.59 -21.91
CA TYR A 37 -2.00 -11.75 -22.77
C TYR A 37 -1.98 -13.09 -23.52
N ARG A 38 -1.14 -13.22 -24.56
CA ARG A 38 -1.24 -14.26 -25.60
C ARG A 38 -1.36 -15.70 -25.06
N SER A 39 -0.50 -16.09 -24.12
CA SER A 39 -0.50 -17.45 -23.58
C SER A 39 -1.62 -17.70 -22.59
N VAL A 40 -2.00 -16.67 -21.83
CA VAL A 40 -3.08 -16.75 -20.85
C VAL A 40 -4.41 -16.87 -21.58
N GLU A 41 -4.65 -15.97 -22.53
CA GLU A 41 -5.88 -15.91 -23.32
C GLU A 41 -6.10 -17.19 -24.15
N LYS A 42 -5.02 -17.76 -24.72
CA LYS A 42 -5.09 -19.05 -25.43
C LYS A 42 -5.49 -20.21 -24.53
N LYS A 43 -5.08 -20.21 -23.26
CA LYS A 43 -5.38 -21.28 -22.30
C LYS A 43 -6.72 -21.08 -21.60
N SER A 44 -7.06 -19.83 -21.28
CA SER A 44 -8.25 -19.43 -20.56
C SER A 44 -8.73 -18.09 -21.13
N PRO A 45 -9.64 -18.12 -22.11
CA PRO A 45 -10.20 -16.90 -22.70
C PRO A 45 -10.82 -15.98 -21.63
N GLY A 46 -10.67 -14.67 -21.81
CA GLY A 46 -11.12 -13.62 -20.88
C GLY A 46 -10.21 -13.41 -19.67
N ASN A 47 -9.09 -14.13 -19.55
CA ASN A 47 -8.19 -14.01 -18.42
C ASN A 47 -6.86 -13.31 -18.72
N GLY A 48 -6.59 -12.98 -19.99
CA GLY A 48 -5.42 -12.20 -20.39
C GLY A 48 -5.39 -10.80 -19.76
N GLY A 49 -4.19 -10.30 -19.50
CA GLY A 49 -3.95 -8.92 -19.06
C GLY A 49 -3.50 -8.05 -20.23
N ILE A 50 -3.67 -6.73 -20.08
CA ILE A 50 -3.12 -5.75 -21.02
C ILE A 50 -1.90 -5.11 -20.37
N PHE A 51 -0.87 -4.82 -21.18
CA PHE A 51 0.32 -4.13 -20.72
C PHE A 51 0.36 -2.72 -21.29
N SER A 52 0.81 -1.75 -20.50
CA SER A 52 0.91 -0.35 -20.91
C SER A 52 2.12 0.30 -20.28
N ILE A 53 2.75 1.22 -21.02
CA ILE A 53 3.78 2.12 -20.52
C ILE A 53 3.23 3.54 -20.68
N PHE A 54 3.13 4.26 -19.57
CA PHE A 54 2.68 5.65 -19.54
C PHE A 54 3.88 6.57 -19.33
N VAL A 55 3.93 7.68 -20.04
CA VAL A 55 4.94 8.72 -19.87
C VAL A 55 4.29 9.91 -19.18
N SER A 56 4.89 10.37 -18.07
CA SER A 56 4.40 11.54 -17.32
C SER A 56 4.81 12.83 -18.00
N ASP A 57 3.96 13.84 -17.83
CA ASP A 57 4.24 15.27 -18.09
C ASP A 57 5.44 15.83 -17.31
N LEU A 58 5.92 15.13 -16.26
CA LEU A 58 7.14 15.45 -15.52
C LEU A 58 8.43 15.01 -16.22
N CYS A 59 8.33 14.48 -17.45
CA CYS A 59 9.46 14.06 -18.26
C CYS A 59 10.39 15.24 -18.59
N LYS A 60 11.70 15.06 -18.41
CA LYS A 60 12.72 16.09 -18.72
C LYS A 60 13.39 15.88 -20.09
N GLY A 61 12.89 14.94 -20.89
CA GLY A 61 13.44 14.65 -22.22
C GLY A 61 14.88 14.14 -22.24
N CYS A 62 15.36 13.48 -21.18
CA CYS A 62 16.76 13.01 -21.13
C CYS A 62 17.09 11.88 -22.11
N GLY A 63 16.08 11.17 -22.64
CA GLY A 63 16.27 10.10 -23.62
C GLY A 63 16.73 8.75 -23.07
N GLU A 64 17.08 8.65 -21.78
CA GLU A 64 17.61 7.42 -21.19
C GLU A 64 16.65 6.22 -21.33
N CYS A 65 15.34 6.45 -21.16
CA CYS A 65 14.34 5.39 -21.33
C CYS A 65 14.30 4.83 -22.76
N VAL A 66 14.52 5.67 -23.77
CA VAL A 66 14.59 5.26 -25.18
C VAL A 66 15.90 4.54 -25.46
N GLN A 67 17.02 5.05 -24.93
CA GLN A 67 18.33 4.42 -25.07
C GLN A 67 18.35 3.00 -24.45
N VAL A 68 17.81 2.84 -23.24
CA VAL A 68 17.73 1.54 -22.56
C VAL A 68 16.70 0.61 -23.21
N CYS A 69 15.66 1.17 -23.84
CA CYS A 69 14.74 0.39 -24.66
C CYS A 69 15.47 -0.28 -25.84
N GLY A 70 16.47 0.41 -26.42
CA GLY A 70 17.35 -0.15 -27.44
C GLY A 70 16.57 -0.76 -28.61
N ASP A 71 16.95 -1.98 -29.01
CA ASP A 71 16.36 -2.68 -30.15
C ASP A 71 14.91 -3.15 -29.92
N HIS A 72 14.34 -2.94 -28.73
CA HIS A 72 12.94 -3.22 -28.49
C HIS A 72 12.00 -2.22 -29.20
N ASP A 73 12.50 -1.03 -29.54
CA ASP A 73 11.78 0.04 -30.28
C ASP A 73 10.36 0.34 -29.75
N ALA A 74 10.16 0.15 -28.43
CA ALA A 74 8.87 0.40 -27.78
C ALA A 74 8.69 1.87 -27.38
N LEU A 75 9.78 2.64 -27.33
CA LEU A 75 9.80 4.06 -26.97
C LEU A 75 10.62 4.83 -28.01
N ARG A 76 10.14 6.02 -28.39
CA ARG A 76 10.83 6.92 -29.34
C ARG A 76 10.83 8.34 -28.81
N MET A 77 11.95 9.04 -28.99
CA MET A 77 12.01 10.47 -28.75
C MET A 77 11.20 11.19 -29.82
N THR A 78 10.31 12.08 -29.38
CA THR A 78 9.51 12.94 -30.25
C THR A 78 9.52 14.35 -29.70
N GLN A 79 9.27 15.33 -30.57
CA GLN A 79 9.09 16.71 -30.13
C GLN A 79 7.82 16.81 -29.29
N GLU A 80 7.95 17.44 -28.12
CA GLU A 80 6.80 17.76 -27.29
C GLU A 80 5.97 18.87 -27.92
N THR A 81 4.66 18.68 -27.96
CA THR A 81 3.66 19.69 -28.31
C THR A 81 2.56 19.72 -27.26
N PRO A 82 1.79 20.81 -27.14
CA PRO A 82 0.67 20.88 -26.21
C PRO A 82 -0.34 19.74 -26.39
N GLU A 83 -0.61 19.36 -27.63
CA GLU A 83 -1.55 18.28 -27.97
C GLU A 83 -1.03 16.92 -27.52
N LEU A 84 0.26 16.63 -27.78
CA LEU A 84 0.88 15.37 -27.34
C LEU A 84 0.94 15.29 -25.81
N ASN A 85 1.29 16.39 -25.15
CA ASN A 85 1.33 16.46 -23.68
C ASN A 85 -0.07 16.22 -23.09
N ALA A 86 -1.12 16.82 -23.67
CA ALA A 86 -2.51 16.61 -23.24
C ALA A 86 -2.95 15.13 -23.39
N ASP A 87 -2.58 14.49 -24.50
CA ASP A 87 -2.90 13.08 -24.76
C ASP A 87 -2.19 12.15 -23.76
N LEU A 88 -0.88 12.33 -23.55
CA LEU A 88 -0.11 11.53 -22.59
C LEU A 88 -0.59 11.73 -21.15
N THR A 89 -0.87 12.97 -20.76
CA THR A 89 -1.40 13.30 -19.43
C THR A 89 -2.76 12.65 -19.21
N THR A 90 -3.64 12.69 -20.21
CA THR A 90 -4.96 12.02 -20.16
C THR A 90 -4.81 10.52 -19.97
N ALA A 91 -3.91 9.88 -20.74
CA ALA A 91 -3.64 8.45 -20.60
C ALA A 91 -3.05 8.10 -19.21
N GLN A 92 -2.14 8.92 -18.69
CA GLN A 92 -1.56 8.73 -17.37
C GLN A 92 -2.61 8.88 -16.28
N VAL A 93 -3.48 9.89 -16.35
CA VAL A 93 -4.56 10.10 -15.37
C VAL A 93 -5.55 8.94 -15.41
N PHE A 94 -5.87 8.41 -16.59
CA PHE A 94 -6.69 7.20 -16.72
C PHE A 94 -6.11 6.02 -15.94
N SER A 95 -4.78 5.84 -15.94
CA SER A 95 -4.14 4.75 -15.18
C SER A 95 -4.43 4.80 -13.67
N ARG A 96 -4.75 5.99 -13.12
CA ARG A 96 -5.13 6.16 -11.71
C ARG A 96 -6.49 5.57 -11.37
N LEU A 97 -7.37 5.42 -12.35
CA LEU A 97 -8.69 4.79 -12.21
C LEU A 97 -8.59 3.26 -12.17
N LEU A 98 -7.45 2.70 -12.56
CA LEU A 98 -7.21 1.26 -12.55
C LEU A 98 -6.66 0.80 -11.18
N PRO A 99 -6.98 -0.44 -10.76
CA PRO A 99 -6.39 -1.03 -9.58
C PRO A 99 -4.90 -1.37 -9.81
N ASP A 100 -4.20 -1.73 -8.72
CA ASP A 100 -2.86 -2.33 -8.82
C ASP A 100 -2.87 -3.61 -9.67
N THR A 101 -1.72 -3.92 -10.28
CA THR A 101 -1.53 -5.13 -11.08
C THR A 101 -1.86 -6.38 -10.25
N ASN A 102 -2.76 -7.21 -10.76
CA ASN A 102 -3.15 -8.44 -10.09
C ASN A 102 -1.96 -9.41 -9.93
N GLN A 103 -1.86 -10.04 -8.76
CA GLN A 103 -0.87 -11.05 -8.40
C GLN A 103 -0.61 -12.10 -9.49
N LYS A 104 -1.63 -12.52 -10.25
CA LYS A 104 -1.48 -13.51 -11.33
C LYS A 104 -0.54 -13.07 -12.48
N PHE A 105 -0.32 -11.76 -12.62
CA PHE A 105 0.55 -11.16 -13.65
C PHE A 105 1.96 -10.84 -13.14
N LEU A 106 2.24 -11.05 -11.85
CA LEU A 106 3.54 -10.74 -11.23
C LEU A 106 4.55 -11.90 -11.30
N GLY A 107 4.19 -13.01 -11.95
CA GLY A 107 5.05 -14.19 -12.05
C GLY A 107 5.27 -14.86 -10.68
N LEU A 108 6.53 -15.07 -10.29
CA LEU A 108 6.90 -15.70 -9.01
C LEU A 108 7.16 -14.69 -7.88
N TYR A 109 6.85 -13.41 -8.10
CA TYR A 109 6.88 -12.39 -7.07
C TYR A 109 5.62 -12.50 -6.21
N GLN A 110 5.76 -12.44 -4.89
CA GLN A 110 4.66 -12.48 -3.93
C GLN A 110 4.52 -11.09 -3.30
N ASP A 111 3.48 -10.37 -3.66
CA ASP A 111 3.31 -8.96 -3.28
C ASP A 111 3.07 -8.76 -1.77
N GLU A 112 2.33 -9.68 -1.16
CA GLU A 112 2.04 -9.68 0.29
C GLU A 112 3.12 -10.35 1.14
N SER A 113 4.12 -10.97 0.51
CA SER A 113 5.27 -11.59 1.18
C SER A 113 6.51 -11.58 0.28
N PRO A 114 7.08 -10.39 0.00
CA PRO A 114 8.22 -10.26 -0.91
C PRO A 114 9.42 -11.12 -0.49
N GLU A 115 9.61 -11.34 0.82
CA GLU A 115 10.63 -12.23 1.40
C GLU A 115 10.52 -13.70 0.94
N ALA A 116 9.32 -14.14 0.57
CA ALA A 116 9.07 -15.48 0.06
C ALA A 116 9.21 -15.58 -1.47
N SER A 117 9.46 -14.45 -2.15
CA SER A 117 9.68 -14.41 -3.59
C SER A 117 11.05 -14.98 -3.95
N ARG A 118 11.15 -15.55 -5.16
CA ARG A 118 12.47 -15.86 -5.72
C ARG A 118 13.21 -14.56 -6.05
N GLU A 119 14.52 -14.51 -5.79
CA GLU A 119 15.36 -13.33 -6.03
C GLU A 119 15.17 -12.75 -7.45
N ALA A 120 15.20 -13.60 -8.47
CA ALA A 120 15.01 -13.19 -9.86
C ALA A 120 13.64 -12.56 -10.16
N ALA A 121 12.64 -12.82 -9.33
CA ALA A 121 11.29 -12.27 -9.47
C ALA A 121 11.10 -10.95 -8.72
N LEU A 122 12.00 -10.57 -7.80
CA LEU A 122 11.86 -9.34 -7.00
C LEU A 122 11.75 -8.08 -7.86
N ARG A 123 12.36 -8.05 -9.05
CA ARG A 123 12.21 -6.92 -10.00
C ARG A 123 10.75 -6.64 -10.38
N ASN A 124 9.88 -7.65 -10.32
CA ASN A 124 8.46 -7.51 -10.66
C ASN A 124 7.68 -6.70 -9.61
N HIS A 125 8.26 -6.36 -8.45
CA HIS A 125 7.64 -5.40 -7.52
C HIS A 125 7.36 -4.05 -8.19
N LEU A 126 8.10 -3.70 -9.25
CA LEU A 126 7.90 -2.47 -10.02
C LEU A 126 6.66 -2.50 -10.92
N MET A 127 6.04 -3.67 -11.11
CA MET A 127 4.75 -3.78 -11.80
C MET A 127 3.57 -3.39 -10.88
N VAL A 128 3.83 -3.20 -9.59
CA VAL A 128 2.83 -2.79 -8.60
C VAL A 128 2.92 -1.28 -8.43
N ARG A 129 1.83 -0.56 -8.72
CA ARG A 129 1.86 0.91 -8.84
C ARG A 129 2.26 1.58 -7.53
N ARG A 130 1.70 1.16 -6.38
CA ARG A 130 2.10 1.73 -5.07
C ARG A 130 3.60 1.65 -4.81
N ASN A 131 4.26 0.58 -5.27
CA ASN A 131 5.71 0.42 -5.13
C ASN A 131 6.45 1.32 -6.14
N TYR A 132 5.98 1.38 -7.39
CA TYR A 132 6.57 2.21 -8.44
C TYR A 132 6.52 3.70 -8.08
N GLU A 133 5.41 4.16 -7.50
CA GLU A 133 5.12 5.55 -7.15
C GLU A 133 5.50 5.91 -5.70
N ALA A 134 6.23 5.03 -4.99
CA ALA A 134 6.70 5.27 -3.62
C ALA A 134 7.59 6.52 -3.47
N LEU A 135 8.16 7.02 -4.57
CA LEU A 135 8.87 8.30 -4.63
C LEU A 135 8.21 9.21 -5.68
N VAL A 136 7.66 10.34 -5.21
CA VAL A 136 7.11 11.37 -6.09
C VAL A 136 8.24 12.04 -6.87
N SER A 137 8.03 12.19 -8.18
CA SER A 137 8.97 12.81 -9.11
C SER A 137 8.55 14.23 -9.49
N GLY A 138 9.32 14.92 -10.35
CA GLY A 138 9.02 16.30 -10.78
C GLY A 138 9.84 17.40 -10.09
N ASP A 139 10.90 17.03 -9.38
CA ASP A 139 11.85 17.94 -8.75
C ASP A 139 12.73 18.71 -9.76
N GLY A 140 13.53 19.66 -9.26
CA GLY A 140 14.43 20.50 -10.06
C GLY A 140 15.80 19.90 -10.43
N ALA A 141 16.06 18.61 -10.21
CA ALA A 141 17.36 18.00 -10.56
C ALA A 141 17.63 18.00 -12.07
N CYS A 142 18.89 17.77 -12.46
CA CYS A 142 19.29 17.68 -13.87
C CYS A 142 18.58 16.53 -14.60
N ALA A 143 18.34 16.72 -15.90
CA ALA A 143 17.82 15.67 -16.78
C ALA A 143 18.81 14.49 -16.82
N GLY A 144 18.32 13.27 -16.57
CA GLY A 144 19.16 12.06 -16.57
C GLY A 144 20.05 11.88 -15.33
N CYS A 145 19.83 12.62 -14.24
CA CYS A 145 20.60 12.43 -13.00
C CYS A 145 20.38 11.02 -12.40
N GLY A 146 21.47 10.27 -12.20
CA GLY A 146 21.44 8.89 -11.68
C GLY A 146 21.12 8.77 -10.19
N GLU A 147 21.32 9.83 -9.40
CA GLU A 147 21.06 9.84 -7.95
C GLU A 147 19.60 9.48 -7.64
N LYS A 148 18.69 9.98 -8.47
CA LYS A 148 17.25 9.76 -8.28
C LYS A 148 16.85 8.31 -8.54
N SER A 149 17.51 7.63 -9.48
CA SER A 149 17.27 6.20 -9.72
C SER A 149 17.59 5.37 -8.47
N VAL A 150 18.64 5.74 -7.72
CA VAL A 150 18.99 5.10 -6.45
C VAL A 150 17.93 5.38 -5.38
N LEU A 151 17.52 6.64 -5.20
CA LEU A 151 16.47 7.00 -4.24
C LEU A 151 15.15 6.30 -4.56
N ARG A 152 14.78 6.25 -5.83
CA ARG A 152 13.57 5.59 -6.31
C ARG A 152 13.63 4.08 -6.05
N ALA A 153 14.77 3.44 -6.27
CA ALA A 153 14.96 2.02 -5.95
C ALA A 153 14.86 1.76 -4.44
N ALA A 154 15.46 2.62 -3.61
CA ALA A 154 15.34 2.50 -2.15
C ALA A 154 13.87 2.64 -1.72
N ALA A 155 13.18 3.69 -2.17
CA ALA A 155 11.77 3.92 -1.84
C ALA A 155 10.86 2.77 -2.31
N SER A 156 11.04 2.27 -3.55
CA SER A 156 10.20 1.20 -4.09
C SER A 156 10.39 -0.13 -3.36
N VAL A 157 11.63 -0.45 -2.96
CA VAL A 157 11.92 -1.66 -2.18
C VAL A 157 11.41 -1.52 -0.75
N THR A 158 11.60 -0.36 -0.12
CA THR A 158 11.05 -0.09 1.21
C THR A 158 9.53 -0.22 1.22
N GLU A 159 8.84 0.38 0.26
CA GLU A 159 7.38 0.26 0.13
C GLU A 159 6.96 -1.19 -0.08
N ALA A 160 7.59 -1.89 -1.03
CA ALA A 160 7.28 -3.28 -1.33
C ALA A 160 7.42 -4.18 -0.09
N TYR A 161 8.48 -4.00 0.71
CA TYR A 161 8.81 -4.88 1.84
C TYR A 161 8.12 -4.48 3.14
N MET A 162 8.16 -3.19 3.48
CA MET A 162 7.69 -2.71 4.78
C MET A 162 6.16 -2.62 4.84
N ARG A 163 5.48 -2.27 3.75
CA ARG A 163 4.01 -2.18 3.71
C ARG A 163 3.34 -3.49 4.16
N PRO A 164 3.57 -4.66 3.53
CA PRO A 164 2.94 -5.90 3.96
C PRO A 164 3.37 -6.32 5.37
N MET A 165 4.64 -6.06 5.75
CA MET A 165 5.12 -6.37 7.09
C MET A 165 4.34 -5.61 8.18
N TYR A 166 4.18 -4.29 8.02
CA TYR A 166 3.44 -3.48 8.98
C TYR A 166 1.93 -3.73 8.94
N HIS A 167 1.36 -4.04 7.76
CA HIS A 167 -0.04 -4.46 7.68
C HIS A 167 -0.29 -5.77 8.43
N LYS A 168 0.59 -6.77 8.31
CA LYS A 168 0.53 -8.01 9.10
C LYS A 168 0.68 -7.73 10.60
N LYS A 169 1.61 -6.83 10.98
CA LYS A 169 1.75 -6.39 12.38
C LYS A 169 0.44 -5.79 12.89
N ALA A 170 -0.16 -4.86 12.13
CA ALA A 170 -1.43 -4.22 12.48
C ALA A 170 -2.58 -5.22 12.62
N ALA A 171 -2.70 -6.18 11.71
CA ALA A 171 -3.71 -7.24 11.79
C ALA A 171 -3.55 -8.06 13.08
N ARG A 172 -2.32 -8.48 13.40
CA ARG A 172 -2.01 -9.21 14.63
C ARG A 172 -2.33 -8.40 15.90
N LEU A 173 -2.07 -7.10 15.90
CA LEU A 173 -2.41 -6.22 17.02
C LEU A 173 -3.92 -6.10 17.22
N ARG A 174 -4.69 -5.95 16.13
CA ARG A 174 -6.16 -5.93 16.18
C ARG A 174 -6.72 -7.25 16.71
N GLU A 175 -6.22 -8.38 16.23
CA GLU A 175 -6.63 -9.70 16.70
C GLU A 175 -6.37 -9.87 18.20
N LYS A 176 -5.18 -9.47 18.69
CA LYS A 176 -4.87 -9.47 20.13
C LYS A 176 -5.78 -8.53 20.92
N ALA A 177 -6.09 -7.35 20.40
CA ALA A 177 -7.00 -6.41 21.04
C ALA A 177 -8.41 -7.01 21.17
N SER A 178 -8.95 -7.62 20.10
CA SER A 178 -10.24 -8.30 20.15
C SER A 178 -10.25 -9.45 21.16
N GLY A 179 -9.18 -10.26 21.21
CA GLY A 179 -9.08 -11.34 22.20
C GLY A 179 -8.99 -10.86 23.65
N LEU A 180 -8.35 -9.70 23.89
CA LEU A 180 -8.32 -9.06 25.20
C LEU A 180 -9.69 -8.46 25.57
N GLU A 181 -10.40 -7.85 24.63
CA GLU A 181 -11.76 -7.33 24.86
C GLU A 181 -12.74 -8.48 25.22
N GLU A 182 -12.62 -9.63 24.56
CA GLU A 182 -13.49 -10.79 24.80
C GLU A 182 -13.22 -11.52 26.13
N SER A 183 -11.93 -11.64 26.52
CA SER A 183 -11.54 -12.54 27.63
C SER A 183 -10.63 -11.92 28.69
N GLY A 184 -10.26 -10.65 28.55
CA GLY A 184 -9.25 -9.98 29.37
C GLY A 184 -9.64 -9.90 30.84
N VAL A 185 -10.87 -9.48 31.14
CA VAL A 185 -11.36 -9.35 32.52
C VAL A 185 -11.34 -10.71 33.22
N THR A 186 -11.89 -11.74 32.57
CA THR A 186 -11.89 -13.11 33.12
C THR A 186 -10.48 -13.66 33.34
N ARG A 187 -9.52 -13.30 32.47
CA ARG A 187 -8.10 -13.67 32.65
C ARG A 187 -7.46 -12.94 33.84
N LEU A 188 -7.81 -11.67 34.08
CA LEU A 188 -7.34 -10.92 35.24
C LEU A 188 -7.92 -11.48 36.54
N GLU A 189 -9.20 -11.83 36.57
CA GLU A 189 -9.84 -12.50 37.72
C GLU A 189 -9.18 -13.85 38.03
N ALA A 190 -8.87 -14.63 36.98
CA ALA A 190 -8.13 -15.87 37.13
C ALA A 190 -6.71 -15.65 37.66
N LEU A 191 -6.01 -14.60 37.19
CA LEU A 191 -4.69 -14.24 37.69
C LEU A 191 -4.75 -13.82 39.17
N LYS A 192 -5.74 -13.01 39.56
CA LYS A 192 -5.96 -12.62 40.96
C LYS A 192 -6.17 -13.82 41.87
N THR A 193 -6.91 -14.82 41.41
CA THR A 193 -7.17 -16.06 42.15
C THR A 193 -5.92 -16.92 42.28
N LEU A 194 -5.08 -16.95 41.24
CA LEU A 194 -3.85 -17.74 41.22
C LEU A 194 -2.73 -17.10 42.06
N ASN A 195 -2.51 -15.79 41.87
CA ASN A 195 -1.48 -15.00 42.54
C ASN A 195 -1.90 -13.52 42.60
N GLU A 196 -2.35 -13.09 43.78
CA GLU A 196 -2.80 -11.71 44.01
C GLU A 196 -1.65 -10.68 43.88
N GLU A 197 -0.42 -11.05 44.22
CA GLU A 197 0.74 -10.17 44.11
C GLU A 197 1.06 -9.85 42.64
N GLU A 198 1.09 -10.88 41.78
CA GLU A 198 1.29 -10.71 40.33
C GLU A 198 0.16 -9.92 39.67
N TYR A 199 -1.09 -10.17 40.09
CA TYR A 199 -2.23 -9.38 39.63
C TYR A 199 -2.07 -7.88 39.97
N ASN A 200 -1.68 -7.56 41.20
CA ASN A 200 -1.45 -6.17 41.63
C ASN A 200 -0.29 -5.52 40.86
N TRP A 201 0.81 -6.25 40.66
CA TRP A 201 1.94 -5.76 39.84
C TRP A 201 1.56 -5.55 38.39
N PHE A 202 0.75 -6.43 37.79
CA PHE A 202 0.27 -6.27 36.43
C PHE A 202 -0.58 -5.00 36.30
N LYS A 203 -1.58 -4.81 37.18
CA LYS A 203 -2.43 -3.61 37.17
C LYS A 203 -1.61 -2.34 37.38
N ARG A 204 -0.69 -2.33 38.36
CA ARG A 204 0.22 -1.20 38.59
C ARG A 204 1.08 -0.91 37.36
N SER A 205 1.58 -1.93 36.67
CA SER A 205 2.42 -1.78 35.48
C SER A 205 1.65 -1.16 34.31
N VAL A 206 0.41 -1.61 34.07
CA VAL A 206 -0.45 -1.02 33.04
C VAL A 206 -0.81 0.42 33.39
N ALA A 207 -1.23 0.69 34.62
CA ALA A 207 -1.53 2.04 35.07
C ALA A 207 -0.31 2.98 34.92
N HIS A 208 0.88 2.49 35.28
CA HIS A 208 2.12 3.24 35.17
C HIS A 208 2.50 3.55 33.71
N VAL A 209 2.63 2.51 32.87
CA VAL A 209 3.23 2.62 31.53
C VAL A 209 2.22 3.04 30.47
N VAL A 210 0.98 2.57 30.58
CA VAL A 210 -0.05 2.72 29.53
C VAL A 210 -1.00 3.87 29.86
N MET A 211 -1.45 3.97 31.10
CA MET A 211 -2.40 5.01 31.52
C MET A 211 -1.71 6.32 31.95
N GLY A 212 -0.37 6.37 31.94
CA GLY A 212 0.40 7.57 32.28
C GLY A 212 0.38 7.94 33.76
N LEU A 213 0.03 7.01 34.65
CA LEU A 213 -0.03 7.21 36.10
C LEU A 213 1.31 6.88 36.80
N GLY A 214 2.38 6.66 36.04
CA GLY A 214 3.70 6.37 36.56
C GLY A 214 4.38 7.61 37.15
N GLY A 215 5.13 7.42 38.24
CA GLY A 215 5.97 8.43 38.88
C GLY A 215 7.46 8.16 38.72
N GLU A 216 8.30 9.04 39.28
CA GLU A 216 9.76 8.91 39.22
C GLU A 216 10.30 7.73 40.05
N ASN A 217 9.52 7.28 41.04
CA ASN A 217 9.82 6.15 41.91
C ASN A 217 8.51 5.49 42.42
N ASP A 218 8.65 4.50 43.31
CA ASP A 218 7.51 3.74 43.82
C ASP A 218 6.56 4.57 44.71
N GLU A 219 7.10 5.49 45.51
CA GLU A 219 6.30 6.37 46.38
C GLU A 219 5.49 7.37 45.55
N ASP A 220 6.10 8.00 44.56
CA ASP A 220 5.43 8.92 43.62
C ASP A 220 4.36 8.18 42.80
N THR A 221 4.67 6.99 42.27
CA THR A 221 3.69 6.18 41.54
C THR A 221 2.49 5.82 42.43
N THR A 222 2.73 5.42 43.69
CA THR A 222 1.63 5.12 44.63
C THR A 222 0.78 6.35 44.91
N HIS A 223 1.40 7.50 45.17
CA HIS A 223 0.68 8.75 45.38
C HIS A 223 -0.18 9.16 44.16
N ARG A 224 0.32 8.99 42.93
CA ARG A 224 -0.46 9.27 41.70
C ARG A 224 -1.64 8.31 41.54
N LEU A 225 -1.46 7.03 41.84
CA LEU A 225 -2.54 6.04 41.81
C LEU A 225 -3.61 6.34 42.85
N ASP A 226 -3.22 6.72 44.07
CA ASP A 226 -4.14 7.11 45.14
C ASP A 226 -4.95 8.37 44.77
N GLN A 227 -4.32 9.34 44.09
CA GLN A 227 -5.01 10.54 43.58
C GLN A 227 -5.98 10.24 42.44
N HIS A 228 -5.66 9.28 41.57
CA HIS A 228 -6.53 8.85 40.48
C HIS A 228 -7.77 8.10 41.00
N GLY A 229 -7.57 7.26 42.02
CA GLY A 229 -8.61 6.39 42.58
C GLY A 229 -8.58 4.98 41.98
N GLU A 230 -9.56 4.15 42.38
CA GLU A 230 -9.63 2.75 42.00
C GLU A 230 -9.73 2.58 40.47
N ILE A 231 -8.91 1.67 39.92
CA ILE A 231 -8.93 1.29 38.51
C ILE A 231 -9.50 -0.11 38.40
N SER A 232 -10.64 -0.24 37.73
CA SER A 232 -11.30 -1.53 37.51
C SER A 232 -10.49 -2.43 36.54
N ASP A 233 -10.74 -3.73 36.59
CA ASP A 233 -10.12 -4.67 35.65
C ASP A 233 -10.55 -4.38 34.21
N LEU A 234 -11.78 -3.90 34.02
CA LEU A 234 -12.26 -3.44 32.72
C LEU A 234 -11.44 -2.25 32.20
N GLU A 235 -11.19 -1.23 33.03
CA GLU A 235 -10.37 -0.08 32.62
C GLU A 235 -8.92 -0.46 32.26
N ILE A 236 -8.33 -1.44 32.97
CA ILE A 236 -7.01 -1.98 32.64
C ILE A 236 -7.02 -2.64 31.26
N ILE A 237 -8.04 -3.45 30.97
CA ILE A 237 -8.17 -4.11 29.67
C ILE A 237 -8.46 -3.10 28.57
N ASP A 238 -9.37 -2.15 28.79
CA ASP A 238 -9.72 -1.10 27.84
C ASP A 238 -8.52 -0.23 27.48
N ALA A 239 -7.67 0.11 28.46
CA ALA A 239 -6.42 0.85 28.21
C ALA A 239 -5.47 0.07 27.28
N LEU A 240 -5.29 -1.22 27.51
CA LEU A 240 -4.47 -2.09 26.65
C LEU A 240 -5.07 -2.24 25.24
N VAL A 241 -6.38 -2.46 25.16
CA VAL A 241 -7.11 -2.57 23.90
C VAL A 241 -7.00 -1.27 23.09
N ALA A 242 -7.15 -0.12 23.74
CA ALA A 242 -7.02 1.20 23.12
C ALA A 242 -5.62 1.38 22.51
N VAL A 243 -4.55 1.08 23.25
CA VAL A 243 -3.17 1.19 22.73
C VAL A 243 -2.91 0.23 21.58
N LEU A 244 -3.35 -1.03 21.68
CA LEU A 244 -3.16 -2.00 20.60
C LEU A 244 -3.91 -1.59 19.33
N ARG A 245 -5.15 -1.10 19.46
CA ARG A 245 -5.95 -0.59 18.34
C ARG A 245 -5.31 0.65 17.73
N GLN A 246 -4.79 1.56 18.56
CA GLN A 246 -4.09 2.75 18.09
C GLN A 246 -2.80 2.40 17.35
N ASP A 247 -1.95 1.51 17.89
CA ASP A 247 -0.72 1.08 17.22
C ASP A 247 -1.02 0.35 15.91
N ALA A 248 -2.07 -0.47 15.89
CA ALA A 248 -2.53 -1.12 14.66
C ALA A 248 -3.02 -0.11 13.59
N PHE A 249 -3.72 0.94 14.02
CA PHE A 249 -4.14 2.02 13.14
C PHE A 249 -2.92 2.75 12.57
N ASN A 250 -1.97 3.14 13.41
CA ASN A 250 -0.75 3.84 13.02
C ASN A 250 0.11 3.06 12.01
N HIS A 251 0.07 1.72 12.05
CA HIS A 251 0.84 0.87 11.16
C HIS A 251 0.20 0.58 9.79
N ARG A 252 -1.09 0.85 9.61
CA ARG A 252 -1.82 0.46 8.39
C ARG A 252 -2.50 1.63 7.72
N ASP A 253 -3.14 2.47 8.51
CA ASP A 253 -4.09 3.45 8.03
C ASP A 253 -3.41 4.81 7.82
N LEU A 254 -3.96 5.59 6.88
CA LEU A 254 -3.41 6.90 6.57
C LEU A 254 -3.59 7.84 7.77
N GLN A 255 -2.50 8.48 8.16
CA GLN A 255 -2.51 9.53 9.16
C GLN A 255 -2.43 10.89 8.48
N ALA A 256 -3.22 11.84 8.95
CA ALA A 256 -3.02 13.22 8.56
C ALA A 256 -1.69 13.71 9.18
N ILE A 257 -0.89 14.40 8.37
CA ILE A 257 0.44 14.91 8.78
C ILE A 257 0.31 15.97 9.89
N ASP A 258 -0.87 16.58 10.03
CA ASP A 258 -1.19 17.56 11.06
C ASP A 258 -1.50 16.95 12.45
N GLY A 259 -1.37 15.63 12.60
CA GLY A 259 -1.53 14.93 13.88
C GLY A 259 -2.99 14.71 14.29
N ARG A 260 -3.97 15.04 13.45
CA ARG A 260 -5.38 14.72 13.71
C ARG A 260 -5.63 13.25 13.39
N MET A 261 -6.25 12.53 14.34
CA MET A 261 -6.65 11.15 14.09
C MET A 261 -7.85 11.13 13.12
N ALA A 262 -7.89 10.14 12.21
CA ALA A 262 -8.95 10.05 11.21
C ALA A 262 -10.34 9.73 11.81
N ASN A 263 -10.42 9.45 13.11
CA ASN A 263 -11.66 9.24 13.86
C ASN A 263 -12.25 10.54 14.45
N GLY A 264 -11.63 11.70 14.22
CA GLY A 264 -12.05 12.99 14.79
C GLY A 264 -11.24 13.36 16.01
#